data_AF-X0VNE8-F1
#
_entry.id   AF-X0VNE8-F1
#
_cell.length_a   1.000
_cell.length_b   1.000
_cell.length_c   1.000
_cell.angle_alpha   90.00
_cell.angle_beta   90.00
_cell.angle_gamma   90.00
#
_symmetry.space_group_name_H-M   'P 1'
#
loop_
_entity.id
_entity.type
_entity.pdbx_description
1 polymer ?
#
loop_
_entity_poly.entity_id
_entity_poly.type
_entity_poly.pdbx_seq_one_letter_code
_entity_poly.pdbx_strand_id
1 'polypeptide(L)' 'MKKKKFKIGYTTGVFDLFHIGHLNILKRSKELCEFLIVGVSTDELVKSYKHKSPAIAYNERVAIVEAIRYVDKV' A
#
# COMPACT_ATOMS: atom_id res chain seq x y z
N MET A 1 -8.75 -15.57 19.40
CA MET A 1 -7.83 -14.85 18.48
C MET A 1 -6.89 -13.99 19.32
N LYS A 2 -5.58 -13.98 19.04
CA LYS A 2 -4.64 -13.09 19.76
C LYS A 2 -4.97 -11.64 19.42
N LYS A 3 -4.99 -10.78 20.43
CA LYS A 3 -5.19 -9.33 20.26
C LYS A 3 -4.04 -8.79 19.41
N LYS A 4 -4.36 -8.06 18.33
CA LYS A 4 -3.34 -7.44 17.48
C LYS A 4 -2.67 -6.28 18.23
N LYS A 5 -1.43 -5.96 17.85
CA LYS A 5 -0.63 -4.94 18.57
C LYS A 5 -1.22 -3.54 18.42
N PHE A 6 -1.76 -3.23 17.25
CA PHE A 6 -2.30 -1.91 16.92
C PHE A 6 -3.77 -1.99 16.51
N LYS A 7 -4.55 -0.96 16.83
CA LYS A 7 -5.92 -0.83 16.31
C LYS A 7 -5.90 -0.44 14.83
N ILE A 8 -5.16 0.62 14.50
CA ILE A 8 -5.02 1.15 13.14
C ILE A 8 -3.54 1.11 12.76
N GLY A 9 -3.23 0.55 11.60
CA GLY A 9 -1.93 0.61 10.95
C GLY A 9 -2.00 1.51 9.72
N TYR A 10 -0.90 2.19 9.44
CA TYR A 10 -0.71 2.99 8.24
C TYR A 10 0.62 2.62 7.58
N THR A 11 0.60 2.43 6.27
CA THR A 11 1.81 2.31 5.46
C THR A 11 1.60 3.04 4.14
N THR A 12 2.68 3.32 3.44
CA THR A 12 2.62 4.03 2.17
C THR A 12 3.68 3.52 1.21
N GLY A 13 3.40 3.65 -0.08
CA GLY A 13 4.33 3.26 -1.12
C GLY A 13 3.88 3.75 -2.49
N VAL A 14 4.76 3.56 -3.47
CA VAL A 14 4.42 3.79 -4.87
C VAL A 14 3.55 2.65 -5.41
N PHE A 15 3.87 1.41 -5.04
CA PHE A 15 3.18 0.20 -5.51
C PHE A 15 3.13 0.04 -7.04
N ASP A 16 4.13 0.61 -7.73
CA ASP A 16 4.33 0.42 -9.16
C ASP A 16 4.83 -1.01 -9.46
N LEU A 17 4.46 -1.55 -10.63
CA LEU A 17 4.76 -2.93 -11.05
C LEU A 17 4.54 -3.94 -9.90
N PHE A 18 3.31 -3.95 -9.34
CA PHE A 18 3.01 -4.65 -8.11
C PHE A 18 3.45 -6.13 -8.13
N HIS A 19 4.24 -6.54 -7.13
CA HIS A 19 4.80 -7.89 -7.04
C HIS A 19 4.75 -8.43 -5.61
N ILE A 20 5.20 -9.69 -5.42
CA ILE A 20 5.12 -10.42 -4.15
C ILE A 20 5.76 -9.68 -2.96
N GLY A 21 6.74 -8.82 -3.20
CA GLY A 21 7.38 -8.00 -2.16
C GLY A 21 6.39 -7.04 -1.51
N HIS A 22 5.61 -6.31 -2.32
CA HIS A 22 4.55 -5.44 -1.82
C HIS A 22 3.48 -6.23 -1.07
N LEU A 23 3.03 -7.37 -1.62
CA LEU A 23 2.03 -8.21 -0.97
C LEU A 23 2.48 -8.68 0.42
N ASN A 24 3.75 -9.07 0.55
CA ASN A 24 4.31 -9.53 1.83
C ASN A 24 4.37 -8.40 2.87
N ILE A 25 4.71 -7.17 2.46
CA ILE A 25 4.70 -6.00 3.34
C ILE A 25 3.29 -5.69 3.84
N LEU A 26 2.29 -5.72 2.95
CA LEU A 26 0.89 -5.45 3.31
C LEU A 26 0.33 -6.55 4.22
N LYS A 27 0.62 -7.82 3.91
CA LYS A 27 0.26 -8.96 4.76
C LYS A 27 0.83 -8.81 6.17
N ARG A 28 2.14 -8.54 6.26
CA ARG A 28 2.82 -8.39 7.56
C ARG A 28 2.30 -7.19 8.34
N SER A 29 1.98 -6.09 7.65
CA SER A 29 1.35 -4.91 8.25
C SER A 29 -0.02 -5.26 8.85
N LYS A 30 -0.87 -5.98 8.11
CA LYS A 30 -2.20 -6.42 8.58
C LYS A 30 -2.12 -7.42 9.73
N GLU A 31 -1.07 -8.24 9.83
CA GLU A 31 -0.86 -9.13 10.99
C GLU A 31 -0.67 -8.33 12.29
N LEU A 32 -0.16 -7.10 12.21
CA LEU A 32 0.12 -6.24 13.37
C LEU A 32 -1.05 -5.32 13.76
N CYS A 33 -2.01 -5.07 12.85
CA CYS A 33 -3.10 -4.11 13.07
C CYS A 33 -4.50 -4.67 12.77
N GLU A 34 -5.51 -4.18 13.50
CA GLU A 34 -6.91 -4.57 13.26
C GLU A 34 -7.43 -3.99 11.93
N PHE A 35 -7.08 -2.74 11.64
CA PHE A 35 -7.42 -2.01 10.40
C PHE A 35 -6.16 -1.43 9.75
N LEU A 36 -5.94 -1.66 8.47
CA LEU A 36 -4.78 -1.22 7.69
C LEU A 36 -5.21 -0.21 6.62
N ILE A 37 -4.66 0.99 6.72
CA ILE A 37 -4.74 2.05 5.72
C ILE A 37 -3.45 2.05 4.89
N VAL A 38 -3.56 2.11 3.57
CA VAL A 38 -2.40 2.09 2.67
C VAL A 38 -2.41 3.31 1.74
N GLY A 39 -1.55 4.28 2.01
CA GLY A 39 -1.42 5.45 1.12
C GLY A 39 -0.64 5.12 -0.15
N VAL A 40 -1.25 5.36 -1.31
CA VAL A 40 -0.59 5.23 -2.63
C VAL A 40 -0.04 6.59 -3.04
N SER A 41 1.24 6.66 -3.41
CA SER A 41 1.87 7.92 -3.85
C SER A 41 1.36 8.34 -5.24
N THR A 42 1.04 9.63 -5.42
CA THR A 42 0.66 10.18 -6.73
C THR A 42 1.84 10.23 -7.70
N ASP A 43 1.57 10.31 -9.00
CA ASP A 43 2.62 10.36 -10.02
C ASP A 43 3.46 11.63 -9.89
N GLU A 44 2.85 12.76 -9.53
CA GLU A 44 3.53 14.05 -9.29
C GLU A 44 4.49 13.94 -8.10
N LEU A 45 4.04 13.31 -7.01
CA LEU A 45 4.89 13.10 -5.83
C LEU A 45 6.08 12.23 -6.18
N VAL A 46 5.88 11.11 -6.88
CA VAL A 46 6.98 10.21 -7.24
C VAL A 46 7.99 10.90 -8.15
N LYS A 47 7.50 11.67 -9.12
CA LYS A 47 8.35 12.44 -10.04
C LYS A 47 9.19 13.50 -9.30
N SER A 48 8.67 14.11 -8.23
CA SER A 48 9.39 15.17 -7.51
C SER A 48 10.65 14.66 -6.79
N TYR A 49 10.62 13.45 -6.21
CA TYR A 49 11.75 12.92 -5.43
C TYR A 49 12.56 11.81 -6.15
N LYS A 50 12.00 11.13 -7.16
CA LYS A 50 12.74 10.12 -7.96
C LYS A 50 13.16 10.61 -9.34
N HIS A 51 12.69 11.78 -9.77
CA HIS A 51 12.87 12.29 -11.14
C HIS A 51 12.39 11.31 -12.22
N LYS A 52 11.45 10.44 -11.88
CA LYS A 52 10.88 9.40 -12.75
C LYS A 52 9.41 9.19 -12.41
N SER A 53 8.57 9.00 -13.43
CA SER A 53 7.17 8.62 -13.25
C SER A 53 7.03 7.10 -13.07
N PRO A 54 6.05 6.64 -12.28
CA PRO A 54 5.63 5.24 -12.26
C PRO A 54 5.28 4.73 -13.67
N ALA A 55 5.47 3.44 -13.91
CA ALA A 55 5.07 2.79 -15.15
C ALA A 55 3.55 2.60 -15.24
N ILE A 56 2.92 2.32 -14.10
CA ILE A 56 1.47 2.15 -13.97
C ILE A 56 0.85 3.44 -13.42
N ALA A 57 -0.25 3.90 -14.04
CA ALA A 57 -0.96 5.11 -13.65
C ALA A 57 -1.46 5.06 -12.19
N TYR A 58 -1.53 6.22 -11.53
CA TYR A 58 -1.95 6.33 -10.13
C TYR A 58 -3.26 5.59 -9.79
N ASN A 59 -4.30 5.79 -10.59
CA ASN A 59 -5.61 5.18 -10.40
C ASN A 59 -5.58 3.65 -10.50
N GLU A 60 -4.79 3.09 -11.41
CA GLU A 60 -4.61 1.64 -11.54
C GLU A 60 -3.87 1.07 -10.33
N ARG A 61 -2.83 1.76 -9.84
CA ARG A 61 -2.10 1.37 -8.62
C ARG A 61 -3.02 1.40 -7.39
N VAL A 62 -3.88 2.42 -7.26
CA VAL A 62 -4.92 2.48 -6.22
C VAL A 62 -5.85 1.28 -6.31
N ALA A 63 -6.43 1.00 -7.47
CA ALA A 63 -7.36 -0.11 -7.66
C ALA A 63 -6.73 -1.47 -7.34
N ILE A 64 -5.46 -1.68 -7.71
CA ILE A 64 -4.70 -2.89 -7.35
C ILE A 64 -4.58 -3.02 -5.84
N VAL A 65 -4.17 -1.96 -5.14
CA VAL A 65 -3.95 -1.97 -3.69
C VAL A 65 -5.28 -2.13 -2.93
N GLU A 66 -6.36 -1.48 -3.39
CA GLU A 66 -7.71 -1.62 -2.83
C GLU A 66 -8.23 -3.07 -2.94
N ALA A 67 -7.89 -3.79 -4.01
CA ALA A 67 -8.30 -5.18 -4.20
C ALA A 67 -7.53 -6.18 -3.32
N ILE A 68 -6.45 -5.77 -2.65
CA ILE A 68 -5.66 -6.66 -1.80
C ILE A 68 -6.42 -6.96 -0.52
N ARG A 69 -6.73 -8.24 -0.29
CA ARG A 69 -7.48 -8.76 0.88
C ARG A 69 -6.98 -8.31 2.27
N TYR A 70 -5.77 -7.78 2.37
CA TYR A 70 -5.15 -7.35 3.63
C TYR A 70 -5.34 -5.86 3.91
N VAL A 71 -5.77 -5.09 2.91
CA VAL A 71 -5.97 -3.65 2.96
C VAL A 71 -7.45 -3.38 3.25
N ASP A 72 -7.72 -2.50 4.20
CA ASP A 72 -9.11 -2.12 4.53
C ASP A 72 -9.48 -0.76 3.93
N LYS A 73 -8.48 0.10 3.67
CA LYS A 73 -8.65 1.40 3.03
C LYS A 73 -7.37 1.82 2.29
N VAL A 74 -7.54 2.46 1.14
CA VAL A 74 -6.48 3.17 0.42
C VAL A 74 -6.66 4.67 0.58
#